data_AF-A0A7S2VIB8-F1
#
_entry.id   AF-A0A7S2VIB8-F1
#
_cell.length_a   1.000
_cell.length_b   1.000
_cell.length_c   1.000
_cell.angle_alpha   90.00
_cell.angle_beta   90.00
_cell.angle_gamma   90.00
#
_symmetry.space_group_name_H-M   'P 1'
#
loop_
_entity.id
_entity.type
_entity.pdbx_description
1 polymer ?
#
loop_
_entity_poly.entity_id
_entity_poly.type
_entity_poly.pdbx_seq_one_letter_code
_entity_poly.pdbx_strand_id
1 'polypeptide(L)'
;FRESGWKGQPNAVSTAIISDTKAGASFESILEEIYREARAEAVAGEKLPILKRAGGPEQQDEHFRQCLSKQFEAYYDGNWQILDFVDIPLSLASRLSDDDIGAILVCIDAKNNLERLNLTHCFNVVGYGFIPLR
;
A
#
# COMPACT_ATOMS: atom_id res chain seq x y z
N PHE A 1 18.00 17.06 2.40
CA PHE A 1 16.69 16.97 1.73
C PHE A 1 16.11 18.28 1.23
N ARG A 2 16.23 19.41 1.94
CA ARG A 2 15.69 20.71 1.48
C ARG A 2 16.53 21.48 0.44
N GLU A 3 17.81 21.18 0.25
CA GLU A 3 18.70 22.05 -0.55
C GLU A 3 19.21 21.45 -1.87
N SER A 4 19.01 20.16 -2.12
CA SER A 4 19.61 19.48 -3.28
C SER A 4 18.60 18.63 -4.06
N GLY A 5 17.35 19.07 -4.18
CA GLY A 5 16.26 18.35 -4.86
C GLY A 5 16.72 17.59 -6.11
N TRP A 6 16.11 16.42 -6.34
CA TRP A 6 16.42 15.45 -7.40
C TRP A 6 16.96 16.11 -8.69
N LYS A 7 18.28 16.02 -8.92
CA LYS A 7 18.97 16.60 -10.09
C LYS A 7 19.20 15.60 -11.24
N GLY A 8 18.37 14.57 -11.35
CA GLY A 8 18.45 13.58 -12.43
C GLY A 8 17.18 13.56 -13.26
N GLN A 9 17.31 13.34 -14.58
CA GLN A 9 16.15 12.95 -15.38
C GLN A 9 15.58 11.63 -14.82
N PRO A 10 14.24 11.44 -14.84
CA PRO A 10 13.63 10.19 -14.41
C PRO A 10 14.28 9.01 -15.13
N ASN A 11 14.66 7.96 -14.39
CA ASN A 11 15.20 6.76 -15.01
C ASN A 11 14.10 6.05 -15.81
N ALA A 12 14.45 5.08 -16.66
CA ALA A 12 13.49 4.39 -17.52
C ALA A 12 12.32 3.74 -16.75
N VAL A 13 12.54 3.29 -15.52
CA VAL A 13 11.51 2.73 -14.65
C VAL A 13 10.57 3.84 -14.15
N SER A 14 11.12 4.95 -13.67
CA SER A 14 10.34 6.14 -13.29
C SER A 14 9.56 6.69 -14.48
N THR A 15 10.14 6.74 -15.67
CA THR A 15 9.44 7.14 -16.90
C THR A 15 8.32 6.17 -17.24
N ALA A 16 8.54 4.86 -17.13
CA ALA A 16 7.52 3.84 -17.37
C ALA A 16 6.36 3.99 -16.40
N ILE A 17 6.64 4.18 -15.11
CA ILE A 17 5.61 4.41 -14.08
C ILE A 17 4.83 5.70 -14.39
N ILE A 18 5.48 6.81 -14.74
CA ILE A 18 4.82 8.06 -15.11
C ILE A 18 3.94 7.89 -16.36
N SER A 19 4.34 7.04 -17.31
CA SER A 19 3.54 6.77 -18.50
C SER A 19 2.43 5.73 -18.29
N ASP A 20 2.58 4.85 -17.30
CA ASP A 20 1.66 3.74 -16.99
C ASP A 20 0.65 4.11 -15.90
N THR A 21 0.94 5.15 -15.10
CA THR A 21 -0.08 5.80 -14.27
C THR A 21 -1.12 6.39 -15.21
N LYS A 22 -2.30 5.77 -15.25
CA LYS A 22 -3.47 6.29 -15.97
C LYS A 22 -3.71 7.72 -15.49
N ALA A 23 -3.34 8.69 -16.31
CA ALA A 23 -3.78 10.06 -16.17
C ALA A 23 -5.32 10.03 -16.13
N GLY A 24 -5.90 10.12 -14.93
CA GLY A 24 -7.36 10.10 -14.73
C GLY A 24 -7.97 8.87 -14.06
N ALA A 25 -7.21 7.96 -13.43
CA ALA A 25 -7.83 7.00 -12.52
C ALA A 25 -8.46 7.74 -11.33
N SER A 26 -9.78 7.63 -11.15
CA SER A 26 -10.47 8.16 -9.98
C SER A 26 -10.00 7.42 -8.74
N PHE A 27 -9.95 8.11 -7.60
CA PHE A 27 -9.74 7.50 -6.29
C PHE A 27 -10.65 6.28 -6.08
N GLU A 28 -11.91 6.37 -6.51
CA GLU A 28 -12.87 5.25 -6.44
C GLU A 28 -12.44 4.03 -7.26
N SER A 29 -11.80 4.25 -8.41
CA SER A 29 -11.31 3.13 -9.23
C SER A 29 -10.14 2.41 -8.56
N ILE A 30 -9.31 3.14 -7.82
CA ILE A 30 -8.21 2.57 -7.04
C ILE A 30 -8.79 1.80 -5.85
N LEU A 31 -9.78 2.35 -5.15
CA LEU A 31 -10.47 1.66 -4.05
C LEU A 31 -11.13 0.35 -4.50
N GLU A 32 -11.84 0.35 -5.62
CA GLU A 32 -12.46 -0.87 -6.15
C GLU A 32 -11.43 -1.91 -6.59
N GLU A 33 -10.26 -1.47 -7.09
CA GLU A 33 -9.16 -2.37 -7.39
C GLU A 33 -8.56 -3.01 -6.13
N ILE A 34 -8.29 -2.21 -5.10
CA ILE A 34 -7.81 -2.73 -3.80
C ILE A 34 -8.81 -3.73 -3.22
N TYR A 35 -10.09 -3.37 -3.22
CA TYR A 35 -11.16 -4.23 -2.74
C TYR A 35 -11.19 -5.58 -3.47
N ARG A 36 -11.15 -5.53 -4.80
CA ARG A 36 -11.17 -6.72 -5.67
C ARG A 36 -9.96 -7.62 -5.40
N GLU A 37 -8.76 -7.06 -5.29
CA GLU A 37 -7.53 -7.82 -5.06
C GLU A 37 -7.49 -8.42 -3.65
N ALA A 38 -7.84 -7.65 -2.62
CA ALA A 38 -7.91 -8.13 -1.25
C ALA A 38 -8.94 -9.26 -1.08
N ARG A 39 -10.10 -9.17 -1.76
CA ARG A 39 -11.10 -10.24 -1.78
C ARG A 39 -10.57 -11.51 -2.46
N ALA A 40 -9.91 -11.36 -3.61
CA ALA A 40 -9.34 -12.49 -4.34
C ALA A 40 -8.28 -13.22 -3.50
N GLU A 41 -7.41 -12.48 -2.81
CA GLU A 41 -6.42 -13.04 -1.89
C GLU A 41 -7.07 -13.76 -0.70
N ALA A 42 -8.10 -13.17 -0.10
CA ALA A 42 -8.81 -13.77 1.03
C ALA A 42 -9.46 -15.11 0.65
N VAL A 43 -10.11 -15.16 -0.52
CA VAL A 43 -10.72 -16.40 -1.06
C VAL A 43 -9.66 -17.46 -1.40
N ALA A 44 -8.55 -17.07 -2.02
CA ALA A 44 -7.48 -17.99 -2.40
C ALA A 44 -6.72 -18.58 -1.20
N GLY A 45 -6.59 -17.83 -0.11
CA GLY A 45 -5.78 -18.23 1.05
C GLY A 45 -6.47 -19.10 2.11
N GLU A 46 -7.71 -19.56 1.91
CA GLU A 46 -8.56 -20.20 2.93
C GLU A 46 -8.72 -19.39 4.25
N LYS A 47 -8.25 -18.14 4.29
CA LYS A 47 -8.27 -17.21 5.44
C LYS A 47 -9.62 -16.51 5.64
N LEU A 48 -10.73 -17.16 5.30
CA LEU A 48 -12.08 -16.69 5.65
C LEU A 48 -12.64 -17.42 6.90
N PRO A 49 -12.18 -17.12 8.13
CA PRO A 49 -13.03 -17.30 9.32
C PRO A 49 -14.09 -16.19 9.43
N ILE A 50 -13.85 -15.03 8.83
CA ILE A 50 -14.68 -13.82 8.98
C ILE A 50 -15.99 -13.94 8.18
N LEU A 51 -15.97 -14.56 7.00
CA LEU A 51 -17.16 -14.75 6.15
C LEU A 51 -17.94 -16.04 6.45
N LYS A 52 -17.39 -16.98 7.22
CA LYS A 52 -18.06 -18.24 7.57
C LYS A 52 -19.25 -18.08 8.52
N ARG A 53 -19.58 -16.86 8.98
CA ARG A 53 -20.55 -16.66 10.08
C ARG A 53 -21.79 -15.83 9.78
N ALA A 54 -22.01 -15.25 8.61
CA ALA A 54 -23.27 -14.57 8.36
C ALA A 54 -23.60 -14.41 6.87
N GLY A 55 -24.76 -14.95 6.46
CA GLY A 55 -25.47 -14.51 5.26
C GLY A 55 -24.98 -15.04 3.92
N GLY A 56 -25.70 -14.63 2.87
CA GLY A 56 -25.39 -14.91 1.47
C GLY A 56 -24.20 -14.08 0.96
N PRO A 57 -23.79 -14.31 -0.31
CA PRO A 57 -22.56 -13.76 -0.88
C PRO A 57 -22.50 -12.22 -0.89
N GLU A 58 -23.65 -11.54 -0.98
CA GLU A 58 -23.74 -10.07 -0.90
C GLU A 58 -23.50 -9.54 0.52
N GLN A 59 -24.03 -10.20 1.55
CA GLN A 59 -23.79 -9.79 2.94
C GLN A 59 -22.32 -10.01 3.33
N GLN A 60 -21.71 -11.06 2.79
CA GLN A 60 -20.29 -11.34 2.96
C GLN A 60 -19.41 -10.25 2.30
N ASP A 61 -19.77 -9.83 1.09
CA ASP A 61 -19.09 -8.75 0.38
C ASP A 61 -19.10 -7.45 1.18
N GLU A 62 -20.30 -7.03 1.60
CA GLU A 62 -20.48 -5.81 2.41
C GLU A 62 -19.72 -5.89 3.74
N HIS A 63 -19.75 -7.04 4.43
CA HIS A 63 -18.99 -7.23 5.66
C HIS A 63 -17.46 -7.12 5.42
N PHE A 64 -16.97 -7.65 4.31
CA PHE A 64 -15.56 -7.53 3.94
C PHE A 64 -15.19 -6.07 3.64
N ARG A 65 -16.03 -5.33 2.90
CA ARG A 65 -15.86 -3.88 2.68
C ARG A 65 -15.75 -3.13 4.00
N GLN A 66 -16.67 -3.38 4.93
CA GLN A 66 -16.66 -2.75 6.25
C GLN A 66 -15.42 -3.08 7.08
N CYS A 67 -14.94 -4.32 7.03
CA CYS A 67 -13.68 -4.70 7.69
C CYS A 67 -12.48 -3.95 7.11
N LEU A 68 -12.39 -3.87 5.79
CA LEU A 68 -11.30 -3.18 5.10
C LEU A 68 -11.34 -1.66 5.37
N SER A 69 -12.53 -1.05 5.34
CA SER A 69 -12.70 0.37 5.69
C SER A 69 -12.22 0.68 7.11
N LYS A 70 -12.53 -0.18 8.10
CA LYS A 70 -12.02 -0.02 9.47
C LYS A 70 -10.50 -0.11 9.56
N GLN A 71 -9.89 -0.95 8.72
CA GLN A 71 -8.44 -1.05 8.64
C GLN A 71 -7.82 0.24 8.06
N PHE A 72 -8.47 0.86 7.07
CA PHE A 72 -8.07 2.16 6.54
C PHE A 72 -8.27 3.30 7.55
N GLU A 73 -9.39 3.37 8.24
CA GLU A 73 -9.62 4.37 9.29
C GLU A 73 -8.49 4.33 10.34
N ALA A 74 -8.15 3.14 10.84
CA ALA A 74 -7.06 2.97 11.80
C ALA A 74 -5.69 3.39 11.25
N TYR A 75 -5.45 3.22 9.95
CA TYR A 75 -4.23 3.65 9.28
C TYR A 75 -4.18 5.19 9.14
N TYR A 76 -5.24 5.81 8.65
CA TYR A 76 -5.30 7.26 8.43
C TYR A 76 -5.33 8.06 9.74
N ASP A 77 -5.88 7.50 10.82
CA ASP A 77 -5.84 8.11 12.16
C ASP A 77 -4.43 8.08 12.79
N GLY A 78 -3.54 7.22 12.29
CA GLY A 78 -2.19 7.02 12.81
C GLY A 78 -1.20 8.15 12.50
N ASN A 79 -1.57 9.16 11.71
CA ASN A 79 -0.66 10.17 11.14
C ASN A 79 0.56 9.52 10.44
N TRP A 80 1.61 10.28 10.16
CA TRP A 80 2.87 9.77 9.62
C TRP A 80 3.66 8.86 10.60
N GLN A 81 3.09 8.50 11.76
CA GLN A 81 3.70 7.58 12.72
C GLN A 81 3.54 6.12 12.32
N ILE A 82 2.57 5.83 11.46
CA ILE A 82 2.34 4.51 10.88
C ILE A 82 2.46 4.65 9.37
N LEU A 83 3.34 3.84 8.77
CA LEU A 83 3.41 3.66 7.33
C LEU A 83 3.01 2.22 7.04
N ASP A 84 2.00 2.06 6.21
CA ASP A 84 1.51 0.80 5.69
C ASP A 84 1.23 0.95 4.19
N PHE A 85 1.07 -0.16 3.49
CA PHE A 85 0.77 -0.23 2.06
C PHE A 85 -0.55 -0.95 1.81
N VAL A 86 -1.41 -0.97 2.83
CA VAL A 86 -2.74 -1.58 2.78
C VAL A 86 -3.68 -0.82 1.83
N ASP A 87 -3.48 0.48 1.66
CA ASP A 87 -4.27 1.40 0.84
C ASP A 87 -3.76 1.52 -0.60
N ILE A 88 -2.86 0.62 -1.03
CA ILE A 88 -2.45 0.48 -2.42
C ILE A 88 -2.75 -0.94 -2.92
N PRO A 89 -3.07 -1.11 -4.22
CA PRO A 89 -3.34 -2.42 -4.78
C PRO A 89 -2.17 -3.39 -4.55
N LEU A 90 -2.48 -4.65 -4.22
CA LEU A 90 -1.52 -5.76 -4.09
C LEU A 90 -0.61 -5.87 -5.32
N SER A 91 -1.19 -5.73 -6.51
CA SER A 91 -0.46 -5.77 -7.79
C SER A 91 0.58 -4.66 -7.92
N LEU A 92 0.39 -3.53 -7.25
CA LEU A 92 1.33 -2.42 -7.20
C LEU A 92 2.32 -2.58 -6.03
N ALA A 93 1.83 -2.88 -4.83
CA ALA A 93 2.64 -3.05 -3.62
C ALA A 93 3.70 -4.14 -3.79
N SER A 94 3.34 -5.25 -4.43
CA SER A 94 4.25 -6.36 -4.71
C SER A 94 5.39 -6.00 -5.66
N ARG A 95 5.27 -4.92 -6.43
CA ARG A 95 6.31 -4.43 -7.34
C ARG A 95 7.26 -3.42 -6.68
N LEU A 96 6.97 -2.94 -5.47
CA LEU A 96 7.84 -2.01 -4.77
C LEU A 96 9.16 -2.68 -4.42
N SER A 97 10.24 -1.99 -4.78
CA SER A 97 11.62 -2.40 -4.50
C SER A 97 12.16 -1.74 -3.24
N ASP A 98 13.28 -2.24 -2.73
CA ASP A 98 14.03 -1.60 -1.65
C ASP A 98 14.34 -0.11 -1.93
N ASP A 99 14.64 0.25 -3.19
CA ASP A 99 14.93 1.63 -3.57
C ASP A 99 13.68 2.51 -3.45
N ASP A 100 12.51 2.01 -3.85
CA ASP A 100 11.23 2.72 -3.72
C ASP A 100 10.88 2.95 -2.25
N ILE A 101 11.01 1.90 -1.43
CA ILE A 101 10.76 2.00 0.01
C ILE A 101 11.73 2.97 0.68
N GLY A 102 13.02 2.90 0.33
CA GLY A 102 14.02 3.84 0.85
C GLY A 102 13.70 5.29 0.49
N ALA A 103 13.26 5.54 -0.74
CA ALA A 103 12.83 6.87 -1.18
C ALA A 103 11.61 7.37 -0.39
N ILE A 104 10.60 6.52 -0.15
CA ILE A 104 9.41 6.88 0.62
C ILE A 104 9.79 7.23 2.07
N LEU A 105 10.57 6.37 2.73
CA LEU A 105 10.99 6.56 4.12
C LEU A 105 11.77 7.87 4.31
N VAL A 106 12.61 8.19 3.34
CA VAL A 106 13.31 9.47 3.27
C VAL A 106 12.36 10.66 3.12
N CYS A 107 11.38 10.57 2.22
CA CYS A 107 10.44 11.66 1.93
C CYS A 107 9.59 12.05 3.14
N ILE A 108 9.22 11.08 3.97
CA ILE A 108 8.40 11.31 5.17
C ILE A 108 9.24 11.60 6.42
N ASP A 109 10.56 11.71 6.29
CA ASP A 109 11.50 11.81 7.41
C ASP A 109 11.25 10.72 8.47
N ALA A 110 11.15 9.47 7.98
CA ALA A 110 10.69 8.32 8.77
C ALA A 110 11.51 8.11 10.04
N LYS A 111 12.81 8.43 10.02
CA LYS A 111 13.68 8.33 11.20
C LYS A 111 13.13 9.07 12.43
N ASN A 112 12.50 10.22 12.21
CA ASN A 112 12.02 11.09 13.28
C ASN A 112 10.52 10.96 13.53
N ASN A 113 9.76 10.53 12.50
CA ASN A 113 8.31 10.53 12.54
C ASN A 113 7.69 9.13 12.67
N LEU A 114 8.36 8.09 12.18
CA LEU A 114 7.79 6.76 12.02
C LEU A 114 8.02 5.89 13.27
N GLU A 115 6.94 5.40 13.86
CA GLU A 115 6.96 4.46 14.99
C GLU A 115 6.73 3.01 14.54
N ARG A 116 5.95 2.82 13.46
CA ARG A 116 5.61 1.50 12.93
C ARG A 116 5.66 1.49 11.41
N LEU A 117 6.43 0.54 10.88
CA LEU A 117 6.43 0.20 9.46
C LEU A 117 5.78 -1.17 9.26
N ASN A 118 4.66 -1.19 8.55
CA ASN A 118 4.04 -2.40 8.05
C ASN A 118 4.30 -2.51 6.54
N LEU A 119 4.65 -3.71 6.09
CA LEU A 119 5.00 -3.99 4.69
C LEU A 119 3.90 -4.82 4.03
N THR A 120 2.64 -4.48 4.29
CA THR A 120 1.50 -5.22 3.75
C THR A 120 1.64 -5.28 2.22
N HIS A 121 1.61 -6.50 1.67
CA HIS A 121 1.75 -6.77 0.23
C HIS A 121 3.11 -6.45 -0.42
N CYS A 122 4.09 -5.91 0.30
CA CYS A 122 5.43 -5.63 -0.21
C CYS A 122 6.35 -6.87 -0.14
N PHE A 123 6.10 -7.86 -1.01
CA PHE A 123 6.79 -9.15 -0.96
C PHE A 123 8.22 -9.14 -1.54
N ASN A 124 8.56 -8.16 -2.37
CA ASN A 124 9.85 -8.10 -3.07
C ASN A 124 10.95 -7.32 -2.32
N VAL A 125 10.69 -6.91 -1.08
CA VAL A 125 11.63 -6.12 -0.27
C VAL A 125 12.58 -7.04 0.52
N VAL A 126 13.88 -6.82 0.38
CA VAL A 126 14.94 -7.62 1.02
C VAL A 126 15.51 -6.94 2.27
N GLY A 127 15.37 -5.62 2.37
CA GLY A 127 15.66 -4.82 3.57
C GLY A 127 16.78 -3.79 3.43
N TYR A 128 17.36 -3.64 2.24
CA TYR A 128 18.29 -2.54 1.92
C TYR A 128 17.60 -1.17 1.96
N GLY A 129 16.31 -1.12 1.66
CA GLY A 129 15.49 0.09 1.69
C GLY A 129 15.32 0.70 3.08
N PHE A 130 15.64 -0.04 4.14
CA PHE A 130 15.45 0.41 5.53
C PHE A 130 16.66 1.16 6.12
N ILE A 131 17.72 1.41 5.33
CA ILE A 131 18.85 2.26 5.75
C ILE A 131 18.39 3.61 6.34
N PRO A 132 17.37 4.31 5.81
CA PRO A 132 16.90 5.57 6.38
C PRO A 132 16.35 5.49 7.81
N LEU A 133 16.05 4.29 8.32
CA LEU A 133 15.55 4.08 9.70
C LEU A 133 16.68 3.88 10.72
N ARG A 134 17.94 3.81 10.29
CA ARG A 134 19.10 3.66 11.16
C ARG A 134 19.63 5.01 11.67
#